data_AF-A0A971DQU3-F1
#
_entry.id   AF-A0A971DQU3-F1
#
_cell.length_a   1.000
_cell.length_b   1.000
_cell.length_c   1.000
_cell.angle_alpha   90.00
_cell.angle_beta   90.00
_cell.angle_gamma   90.00
#
_symmetry.space_group_name_H-M   'P 1'
#
loop_
_entity.id
_entity.type
_entity.pdbx_description
1 polymer ?
#
loop_
_entity_poly.entity_id
_entity_poly.type
_entity_poly.pdbx_seq_one_letter_code
_entity_poly.pdbx_strand_id
1 'polypeptide(L)'
;MLHEFNLFNGSLQEINPSKKLITTLNAHSFNTLHKDIYFREALKSSDMLLPDGVSIVWALRLLIGEKLKKIAGADLFRYEMDRIHSTKGKCFFLGSSEKTLNLIRERAAKEYPYVEVYSYSPPYKPEFSDEESQRMVDAVNEIEPDVLFIGMTAPKQEKWAFKYYPQLKAGHICCIGAVFDFYAGTVKRAPGWMISIGMEWFYRLVKEPKRMWRRYLIGNTLFIKHILKEKLVALYHYKNTRPRVVFRDLL
;
A
#
# COMPACT_ATOMS: atom_id res chain seq x y z
N MET A 1 11.44 1.07 13.14
CA MET A 1 12.37 0.25 12.33
C MET A 1 11.55 -0.57 11.35
N LEU A 2 12.09 -1.05 10.23
CA LEU A 2 11.33 -1.85 9.26
C LEU A 2 10.85 -3.16 9.87
N HIS A 3 11.68 -3.81 10.69
CA HIS A 3 11.31 -5.05 11.40
C HIS A 3 10.23 -4.88 12.48
N GLU A 4 9.84 -3.65 12.82
CA GLU A 4 8.71 -3.41 13.74
C GLU A 4 7.35 -3.50 13.03
N PHE A 5 7.34 -3.60 11.70
CA PHE A 5 6.11 -3.74 10.92
C PHE A 5 5.86 -5.21 10.60
N ASN A 6 4.67 -5.68 10.92
CA ASN A 6 4.22 -7.00 10.52
C ASN A 6 3.72 -6.94 9.07
N LEU A 7 4.59 -7.24 8.11
CA LEU A 7 4.20 -7.26 6.70
C LEU A 7 3.48 -8.56 6.36
N PHE A 8 2.43 -8.45 5.55
CA PHE A 8 1.69 -9.62 5.10
C PHE A 8 2.57 -10.52 4.24
N ASN A 9 2.63 -11.80 4.62
CA ASN A 9 3.41 -12.85 3.95
C ASN A 9 2.54 -13.99 3.39
N GLY A 10 1.22 -13.89 3.53
CA GLY A 10 0.29 -14.92 3.05
C GLY A 10 -0.08 -14.77 1.58
N SER A 11 -0.93 -15.68 1.11
CA SER A 11 -1.59 -15.54 -0.18
C SER A 11 -2.80 -14.61 -0.07
N LEU A 12 -3.11 -13.83 -1.11
CA LEU A 12 -4.32 -12.98 -1.10
C LEU A 12 -5.61 -13.82 -0.92
N GLN A 13 -5.60 -15.09 -1.33
CA GLN A 13 -6.70 -16.04 -1.13
C GLN A 13 -6.98 -16.38 0.35
N GLU A 14 -6.05 -16.09 1.25
CA GLU A 14 -6.22 -16.29 2.70
C GLU A 14 -6.97 -15.12 3.36
N ILE A 15 -7.25 -14.05 2.61
CA ILE A 15 -8.00 -12.89 3.11
C ILE A 15 -9.46 -13.31 3.28
N ASN A 16 -9.86 -13.48 4.53
CA ASN A 16 -11.24 -13.72 4.90
C ASN A 16 -12.11 -12.46 4.66
N PRO A 17 -13.44 -12.61 4.50
CA PRO A 17 -14.33 -11.50 4.13
C PRO A 17 -14.67 -10.55 5.28
N SER A 18 -14.03 -10.65 6.46
CA SER A 18 -14.28 -9.70 7.55
C SER A 18 -13.79 -8.31 7.16
N LYS A 19 -14.34 -7.28 7.80
CA LYS A 19 -13.85 -5.92 7.60
C LYS A 19 -12.34 -5.83 7.85
N LYS A 20 -11.60 -5.25 6.91
CA LYS A 20 -10.13 -5.12 6.96
C LYS A 20 -9.64 -3.83 6.36
N LEU A 21 -8.69 -3.17 7.03
CA LEU A 21 -7.88 -2.10 6.48
C LEU A 21 -6.59 -2.66 5.86
N ILE A 22 -6.47 -2.54 4.55
CA ILE A 22 -5.35 -3.05 3.77
C ILE A 22 -4.57 -1.88 3.17
N THR A 23 -3.32 -1.73 3.59
CA THR A 23 -2.42 -0.66 3.13
C THR A 23 -1.16 -1.23 2.52
N THR A 24 -0.37 -0.38 1.85
CA THR A 24 0.86 -0.79 1.17
C THR A 24 2.08 -0.07 1.73
N LEU A 25 3.17 -0.82 1.95
CA LEU A 25 4.46 -0.26 2.32
C LEU A 25 5.43 -0.35 1.14
N ASN A 26 5.95 0.80 0.71
CA ASN A 26 7.02 0.93 -0.28
C ASN A 26 8.16 1.80 0.27
N ALA A 27 9.28 1.93 -0.45
CA ALA A 27 10.43 2.73 -0.01
C ALA A 27 10.09 4.20 0.28
N HIS A 28 9.14 4.79 -0.46
CA HIS A 28 8.69 6.15 -0.19
C HIS A 28 7.87 6.20 1.09
N SER A 29 6.91 5.29 1.30
CA SER A 29 6.17 5.17 2.56
C SER A 29 7.12 5.02 3.76
N PHE A 30 8.16 4.19 3.62
CA PHE A 30 9.16 3.98 4.67
C PHE A 30 9.95 5.25 5.03
N ASN A 31 10.31 6.06 4.04
CA ASN A 31 10.95 7.35 4.34
C ASN A 31 9.97 8.34 5.00
N THR A 32 8.70 8.34 4.56
CA THR A 32 7.68 9.24 5.07
C THR A 32 7.35 8.94 6.53
N LEU A 33 7.20 7.66 6.93
CA LEU A 33 6.90 7.27 8.31
C LEU A 33 8.02 7.60 9.32
N HIS A 34 9.22 7.94 8.86
CA HIS A 34 10.29 8.45 9.72
C HIS A 34 10.09 9.92 10.11
N LYS A 35 9.31 10.67 9.34
CA LYS A 35 9.04 12.10 9.55
C LYS A 35 7.62 12.37 10.04
N ASP A 36 6.75 11.36 9.97
CA ASP A 36 5.31 11.50 10.18
C ASP A 36 4.81 10.39 11.10
N ILE A 37 4.63 10.74 12.38
CA ILE A 37 4.24 9.80 13.44
C ILE A 37 2.82 9.29 13.18
N TYR A 38 1.90 10.16 12.78
CA TYR A 38 0.52 9.77 12.51
C TYR A 38 0.41 8.81 11.32
N PHE A 39 1.21 9.01 10.27
CA PHE A 39 1.30 8.05 9.16
C PHE A 39 1.88 6.70 9.61
N ARG A 40 2.88 6.71 10.49
CA ARG A 40 3.43 5.48 11.07
C ARG A 40 2.37 4.70 11.82
N GLU A 41 1.57 5.37 12.64
CA GLU A 41 0.47 4.75 13.40
C GLU A 41 -0.60 4.18 12.47
N ALA A 42 -0.97 4.91 11.41
CA ALA A 42 -1.91 4.44 10.41
C ALA A 42 -1.45 3.14 9.72
N LEU A 43 -0.16 3.07 9.36
CA LEU A 43 0.43 1.85 8.77
C LEU A 43 0.50 0.70 9.78
N LYS A 44 0.90 0.97 11.04
CA LYS A 44 0.97 -0.07 12.09
C LYS A 44 -0.40 -0.63 12.48
N SER A 45 -1.44 0.19 12.38
CA SER A 45 -2.81 -0.18 12.75
C SER A 45 -3.59 -0.82 11.61
N SER A 46 -2.98 -1.00 10.43
CA SER A 46 -3.62 -1.69 9.32
C SER A 46 -3.73 -3.19 9.64
N ASP A 47 -4.90 -3.78 9.38
CA ASP A 47 -5.12 -5.22 9.52
C ASP A 47 -4.15 -6.01 8.62
N MET A 48 -3.79 -5.43 7.47
CA MET A 48 -2.83 -5.99 6.54
C MET A 48 -1.95 -4.90 5.94
N LEU A 49 -0.63 -5.05 6.08
CA LEU A 49 0.35 -4.17 5.47
C LEU A 49 1.12 -4.92 4.37
N LEU A 50 0.80 -4.63 3.11
CA LEU A 50 1.36 -5.35 1.96
C LEU A 50 2.76 -4.84 1.60
N PRO A 51 3.74 -5.73 1.33
CA PRO A 51 5.05 -5.34 0.82
C PRO A 51 4.98 -4.94 -0.67
N ASP A 52 4.68 -3.66 -0.91
CA ASP A 52 4.60 -3.08 -2.26
C ASP A 52 5.96 -2.54 -2.71
N GLY A 53 6.73 -3.41 -3.37
CA GLY A 53 7.98 -3.03 -4.02
C GLY A 53 9.14 -3.96 -3.68
N VAL A 54 9.99 -4.21 -4.68
CA VAL A 54 11.16 -5.10 -4.55
C VAL A 54 12.14 -4.63 -3.48
N SER A 55 12.24 -3.31 -3.25
CA SER A 55 13.13 -2.74 -2.24
C SER A 55 12.76 -3.14 -0.81
N ILE A 56 11.46 -3.25 -0.50
CA ILE A 56 10.99 -3.66 0.84
C ILE A 56 11.29 -5.14 1.06
N VAL A 57 11.00 -5.97 0.06
CA VAL A 57 11.30 -7.42 0.10
C VAL A 57 12.80 -7.67 0.31
N TRP A 58 13.66 -6.96 -0.43
CA TRP A 58 15.11 -7.09 -0.27
C TRP A 58 15.62 -6.57 1.07
N ALA A 59 15.05 -5.46 1.57
CA ALA A 59 15.41 -4.91 2.87
C ALA A 59 15.10 -5.89 4.01
N LEU A 60 13.93 -6.54 3.99
CA LEU A 60 13.59 -7.54 5.00
C LEU A 60 14.48 -8.78 4.93
N ARG A 61 14.76 -9.28 3.72
CA ARG A 61 15.73 -10.37 3.54
C ARG A 61 17.10 -10.02 4.12
N LEU A 62 17.55 -8.78 3.94
CA LEU A 62 18.83 -8.32 4.49
C LEU A 62 18.79 -8.19 6.02
N LEU A 63 17.70 -7.65 6.58
CA LEU A 63 17.60 -7.35 8.01
C LEU A 63 17.41 -8.61 8.85
N ILE A 64 16.42 -9.44 8.50
CA ILE A 64 15.94 -10.56 9.32
C ILE A 64 15.96 -11.92 8.59
N GLY A 65 16.39 -11.97 7.32
CA GLY A 65 16.52 -13.23 6.57
C GLY A 65 15.24 -13.75 5.93
N GLU A 66 14.11 -13.05 6.12
CA GLU A 66 12.82 -13.47 5.58
C GLU A 66 12.71 -13.29 4.06
N LYS A 67 12.11 -14.28 3.38
CA LYS A 67 11.78 -14.22 1.97
C LYS A 67 10.29 -13.94 1.81
N LEU A 68 9.93 -12.66 1.74
CA LEU A 68 8.57 -12.25 1.40
C LEU A 68 8.35 -12.23 -0.10
N LYS A 69 7.11 -12.48 -0.53
CA LYS A 69 6.67 -12.19 -1.90
C LYS A 69 6.20 -10.74 -1.99
N LYS A 70 6.61 -10.04 -3.04
CA LYS A 70 6.06 -8.70 -3.36
C LYS A 70 4.57 -8.85 -3.68
N ILE A 71 3.73 -8.03 -3.04
CA ILE A 71 2.30 -7.92 -3.37
C ILE A 71 2.03 -6.46 -3.71
N ALA A 72 1.78 -6.17 -4.98
CA ALA A 72 1.49 -4.81 -5.41
C ALA A 72 0.02 -4.46 -5.16
N GLY A 73 -0.29 -3.17 -4.99
CA GLY A 73 -1.68 -2.71 -4.89
C GLY A 73 -2.54 -3.11 -6.10
N ALA A 74 -1.93 -3.26 -7.28
CA ALA A 74 -2.62 -3.74 -8.48
C ALA A 74 -2.98 -5.24 -8.41
N ASP A 75 -2.19 -6.04 -7.67
CA ASP A 75 -2.48 -7.46 -7.46
C ASP A 75 -3.66 -7.60 -6.48
N LEU A 76 -3.68 -6.80 -5.41
CA LEU A 76 -4.82 -6.68 -4.50
C LEU A 76 -6.09 -6.23 -5.23
N PHE A 77 -6.00 -5.19 -6.06
CA PHE A 77 -7.13 -4.68 -6.83
C PHE A 77 -7.76 -5.77 -7.71
N ARG A 78 -6.93 -6.49 -8.47
CA ARG A 78 -7.42 -7.58 -9.32
C ARG A 78 -8.08 -8.69 -8.49
N TYR A 79 -7.42 -9.12 -7.40
CA TYR A 79 -7.98 -10.12 -6.51
C TYR A 79 -9.36 -9.73 -5.98
N GLU A 80 -9.49 -8.51 -5.48
CA GLU A 80 -10.76 -8.02 -4.93
C GLU A 80 -11.85 -7.89 -6.00
N MET A 81 -11.51 -7.39 -7.20
CA MET A 81 -12.45 -7.31 -8.32
C MET A 81 -12.92 -8.69 -8.78
N ASP A 82 -12.01 -9.67 -8.92
CA ASP A 82 -12.35 -11.05 -9.26
C ASP A 82 -13.27 -11.67 -8.18
N ARG A 83 -12.97 -11.43 -6.90
CA ARG A 83 -13.76 -11.89 -5.75
C ARG A 83 -15.18 -11.35 -5.79
N ILE A 84 -15.36 -10.03 -5.83
CA ILE A 84 -16.70 -9.43 -5.81
C ILE A 84 -17.47 -9.69 -7.11
N HIS A 85 -16.79 -9.89 -8.23
CA HIS A 85 -17.44 -10.28 -9.48
C HIS A 85 -18.10 -11.65 -9.35
N SER A 86 -17.42 -12.62 -8.73
CA SER A 86 -17.98 -13.96 -8.49
C SER A 86 -19.19 -13.95 -7.55
N THR A 87 -19.27 -12.98 -6.64
CA THR A 87 -20.37 -12.85 -5.65
C THR A 87 -21.41 -11.81 -6.05
N LYS A 88 -21.28 -11.19 -7.23
CA LYS A 88 -22.13 -10.07 -7.68
C LYS A 88 -22.20 -8.91 -6.67
N GLY A 89 -21.05 -8.61 -6.06
CA GLY A 89 -20.91 -7.61 -5.01
C GLY A 89 -20.74 -6.19 -5.54
N LYS A 90 -20.46 -5.29 -4.59
CA LYS A 90 -20.34 -3.85 -4.81
C LYS A 90 -18.91 -3.39 -4.54
N CYS A 91 -18.41 -2.48 -5.37
CA CYS A 91 -17.20 -1.73 -5.08
C CYS A 91 -17.43 -0.23 -5.08
N PHE A 92 -16.62 0.47 -4.30
CA PHE A 92 -16.63 1.92 -4.23
C PHE A 92 -15.22 2.46 -4.49
N PHE A 93 -15.08 3.37 -5.45
CA PHE A 93 -13.83 4.06 -5.76
C PHE A 93 -13.84 5.47 -5.16
N LEU A 94 -13.03 5.69 -4.13
CA LEU A 94 -12.88 7.00 -3.48
C LEU A 94 -11.53 7.63 -3.83
N GLY A 95 -11.55 8.83 -4.42
CA GLY A 95 -10.33 9.57 -4.78
C GLY A 95 -10.22 9.85 -6.27
N SER A 96 -9.00 10.19 -6.71
CA SER A 96 -8.72 10.63 -8.08
C SER A 96 -9.63 11.79 -8.55
N SER A 97 -9.73 11.98 -9.88
CA SER A 97 -10.62 12.97 -10.51
C SER A 97 -11.86 12.29 -11.09
N GLU A 98 -12.98 13.02 -11.22
CA GLU A 98 -14.19 12.52 -11.91
C GLU A 98 -13.88 11.93 -13.30
N LYS A 99 -12.97 12.55 -14.07
CA LYS A 99 -12.54 12.01 -15.36
C LYS A 99 -11.94 10.61 -15.24
N THR A 100 -11.06 10.39 -14.25
CA THR A 100 -10.45 9.08 -14.01
C THR A 100 -11.49 8.08 -13.54
N LEU A 101 -12.39 8.48 -12.62
CA LEU A 101 -13.45 7.60 -12.10
C LEU A 101 -14.44 7.18 -13.20
N ASN A 102 -14.78 8.07 -14.14
CA ASN A 102 -15.57 7.73 -15.32
C ASN A 102 -14.94 6.61 -16.15
N LEU A 103 -13.63 6.72 -16.45
CA LEU A 103 -12.90 5.69 -17.19
C LEU A 103 -12.84 4.36 -16.43
N ILE A 104 -12.69 4.41 -15.10
CA ILE A 104 -12.75 3.21 -14.25
C ILE A 104 -14.13 2.54 -14.37
N ARG A 105 -15.22 3.31 -14.26
CA ARG A 105 -16.59 2.79 -14.39
C ARG A 105 -16.84 2.16 -15.75
N GLU A 106 -16.49 2.85 -16.84
CA GLU A 106 -16.65 2.35 -18.21
C GLU A 106 -15.88 1.05 -18.45
N ARG A 107 -14.65 0.96 -17.93
CA ARG A 107 -13.82 -0.23 -18.06
C ARG A 107 -14.35 -1.37 -17.19
N ALA A 108 -14.69 -1.10 -15.93
CA ALA A 108 -15.23 -2.10 -15.02
C ALA A 108 -16.56 -2.67 -15.50
N ALA A 109 -17.44 -1.87 -16.11
CA ALA A 109 -18.69 -2.36 -16.70
C ALA A 109 -18.47 -3.41 -17.81
N LYS A 110 -17.33 -3.36 -18.50
CA LYS A 110 -16.95 -4.33 -19.55
C LYS A 110 -16.22 -5.55 -18.99
N GLU A 111 -15.25 -5.33 -18.11
CA GLU A 111 -14.40 -6.40 -17.55
C GLU A 111 -15.09 -7.18 -16.42
N TYR A 112 -16.00 -6.53 -15.67
CA TYR A 112 -16.67 -7.09 -14.50
C TYR A 112 -18.18 -6.79 -14.50
N PRO A 113 -18.96 -7.27 -15.50
CA PRO A 113 -20.36 -6.88 -15.73
C PRO A 113 -21.35 -7.20 -14.58
N TYR A 114 -20.95 -8.03 -13.61
CA TYR A 114 -21.77 -8.37 -12.44
C TYR A 114 -21.43 -7.56 -11.18
N VAL A 115 -20.46 -6.64 -11.27
CA VAL A 115 -20.07 -5.79 -10.13
C VAL A 115 -20.81 -4.47 -10.20
N GLU A 116 -21.44 -4.08 -9.10
CA GLU A 116 -21.98 -2.73 -8.95
C GLU A 116 -20.84 -1.77 -8.60
N VAL A 117 -20.66 -0.72 -9.41
CA VAL A 117 -19.52 0.20 -9.29
C VAL A 117 -20.00 1.59 -8.89
N TYR A 118 -19.59 2.03 -7.71
CA TYR A 118 -19.83 3.36 -7.17
C TYR A 118 -18.53 4.14 -7.06
N SER A 119 -18.59 5.47 -7.02
CA SER A 119 -17.39 6.27 -6.82
C SER A 119 -17.68 7.68 -6.33
N TYR A 120 -16.68 8.31 -5.73
CA TYR A 120 -16.72 9.70 -5.29
C TYR A 120 -15.37 10.38 -5.53
N SER A 121 -15.35 11.49 -6.27
CA SER A 121 -14.16 12.34 -6.45
C SER A 121 -14.13 13.44 -5.38
N PRO A 122 -13.24 13.38 -4.38
CA PRO A 122 -13.09 14.47 -3.44
C PRO A 122 -12.35 15.67 -4.05
N PRO A 123 -12.41 16.86 -3.42
CA PRO A 123 -11.64 18.03 -3.84
C PRO A 123 -10.13 17.75 -3.91
N TYR A 124 -9.45 18.26 -4.94
CA TYR A 124 -8.00 18.08 -5.06
C TYR A 124 -7.24 19.08 -4.18
N LYS A 125 -6.98 18.70 -2.93
CA LYS A 125 -6.21 19.52 -1.98
C LYS A 125 -5.34 18.70 -1.01
N PRO A 126 -4.39 19.35 -0.31
CA PRO A 126 -3.47 18.66 0.61
C PRO A 126 -4.17 18.00 1.79
N GLU A 127 -5.17 18.65 2.37
CA GLU A 127 -5.89 18.20 3.56
C GLU A 127 -7.39 18.44 3.40
N PHE A 128 -8.19 17.51 3.91
CA PHE A 128 -9.65 17.60 3.92
C PHE A 128 -10.14 18.19 5.23
N SER A 129 -11.21 18.98 5.18
CA SER A 129 -11.93 19.35 6.39
C SER A 129 -12.68 18.13 6.94
N ASP A 130 -13.15 18.25 8.18
CA ASP A 130 -13.97 17.19 8.78
C ASP A 130 -15.31 17.04 8.03
N GLU A 131 -15.90 18.13 7.53
CA GLU A 131 -17.15 18.07 6.74
C GLU A 131 -16.95 17.36 5.41
N GLU A 132 -15.87 17.64 4.69
CA GLU A 132 -15.57 16.93 3.44
C GLU A 132 -15.27 15.45 3.69
N SER A 133 -14.57 15.16 4.78
CA SER A 133 -14.31 13.79 5.19
C SER A 133 -15.58 13.05 5.56
N GLN A 134 -16.50 13.74 6.24
CA GLN A 134 -17.81 13.18 6.56
C GLN A 134 -18.61 12.89 5.31
N ARG A 135 -18.64 13.79 4.32
CA ARG A 135 -19.29 13.52 3.02
C ARG A 135 -18.74 12.28 2.32
N MET A 136 -17.43 12.07 2.39
CA MET A 136 -16.80 10.86 1.84
C MET A 136 -17.23 9.61 2.61
N VAL A 137 -17.29 9.66 3.95
CA VAL A 137 -17.77 8.56 4.79
C VAL A 137 -19.24 8.25 4.50
N ASP A 138 -20.09 9.27 4.45
CA ASP A 138 -21.52 9.13 4.19
C ASP A 138 -21.77 8.51 2.82
N ALA A 139 -21.06 8.97 1.78
CA ALA A 139 -21.17 8.41 0.45
C ALA A 139 -20.77 6.92 0.39
N VAL A 140 -19.74 6.50 1.14
CA VAL A 140 -19.38 5.08 1.25
C VAL A 140 -20.45 4.30 2.02
N ASN A 141 -20.93 4.86 3.13
CA ASN A 141 -21.86 4.20 4.04
C ASN A 141 -23.28 4.08 3.49
N GLU A 142 -23.67 4.93 2.54
CA GLU A 142 -24.94 4.79 1.81
C GLU A 142 -24.96 3.53 0.94
N ILE A 143 -23.79 3.14 0.43
CA ILE A 143 -23.64 1.99 -0.47
C ILE A 143 -23.35 0.69 0.28
N GLU A 144 -22.64 0.80 1.40
CA GLU A 144 -22.09 -0.30 2.19
C GLU A 144 -21.33 -1.33 1.31
N PRO A 145 -20.23 -0.91 0.63
CA PRO A 145 -19.59 -1.74 -0.39
C PRO A 145 -18.82 -2.94 0.20
N ASP A 146 -18.77 -4.05 -0.54
CA ASP A 146 -17.89 -5.18 -0.21
C ASP A 146 -16.41 -4.78 -0.23
N VAL A 147 -16.06 -3.84 -1.12
CA VAL A 147 -14.70 -3.30 -1.25
C VAL A 147 -14.73 -1.79 -1.48
N LEU A 148 -14.06 -1.05 -0.60
CA LEU A 148 -13.71 0.35 -0.79
C LEU A 148 -12.27 0.44 -1.30
N PHE A 149 -12.08 0.89 -2.53
CA PHE A 149 -10.77 1.27 -3.06
C PHE A 149 -10.52 2.76 -2.82
N ILE A 150 -9.38 3.10 -2.24
CA ILE A 150 -8.95 4.49 -2.05
C ILE A 150 -7.76 4.78 -2.96
N GLY A 151 -7.93 5.78 -3.82
CA GLY A 151 -6.99 6.22 -4.85
C GLY A 151 -6.50 7.64 -4.61
N MET A 152 -5.75 7.87 -3.53
CA MET A 152 -5.13 9.17 -3.24
C MET A 152 -3.62 9.03 -3.01
N THR A 153 -2.90 10.14 -2.97
CA THR A 153 -1.45 10.11 -2.73
C THR A 153 -1.15 9.76 -1.27
N ALA A 154 -0.29 8.77 -1.03
CA ALA A 154 0.29 8.55 0.29
C ALA A 154 1.03 9.82 0.77
N PRO A 155 0.93 10.21 2.07
CA PRO A 155 0.33 9.47 3.18
C PRO A 155 -1.18 9.75 3.41
N LYS A 156 -1.82 10.55 2.54
CA LYS A 156 -3.17 11.07 2.78
C LYS A 156 -4.22 9.97 2.87
N GLN A 157 -4.17 8.99 1.98
CA GLN A 157 -5.15 7.89 1.96
C GLN A 157 -5.06 7.01 3.21
N GLU A 158 -3.85 6.66 3.67
CA GLU A 158 -3.68 5.78 4.81
C GLU A 158 -4.11 6.48 6.10
N LYS A 159 -3.76 7.75 6.25
CA LYS A 159 -4.21 8.58 7.37
C LYS A 159 -5.72 8.75 7.39
N TRP A 160 -6.33 9.05 6.25
CA TRP A 160 -7.77 9.22 6.15
C TRP A 160 -8.51 7.91 6.46
N ALA A 161 -8.08 6.81 5.83
CA ALA A 161 -8.65 5.49 6.06
C ALA A 161 -8.53 5.08 7.53
N PHE A 162 -7.36 5.30 8.15
CA PHE A 162 -7.15 5.04 9.57
C PHE A 162 -8.07 5.87 10.47
N LYS A 163 -8.16 7.19 10.24
CA LYS A 163 -9.00 8.11 11.03
C LYS A 163 -10.48 7.70 11.02
N TYR A 164 -11.00 7.35 9.84
CA TYR A 164 -12.42 7.06 9.64
C TYR A 164 -12.74 5.56 9.61
N TYR A 165 -11.76 4.68 9.79
CA TYR A 165 -11.95 3.23 9.80
C TYR A 165 -13.13 2.79 10.68
N PRO A 166 -13.32 3.30 11.93
CA PRO A 166 -14.43 2.88 12.76
C PRO A 166 -15.81 3.22 12.17
N GLN A 167 -15.90 4.29 11.37
CA GLN A 167 -17.16 4.79 10.80
C GLN A 167 -17.51 4.17 9.44
N LEU A 168 -16.50 3.67 8.70
CA LEU A 168 -16.70 3.13 7.36
C LEU A 168 -17.43 1.78 7.39
N LYS A 169 -18.57 1.68 6.72
CA LYS A 169 -19.34 0.45 6.53
C LYS A 169 -18.95 -0.26 5.24
N ALA A 170 -17.66 -0.53 5.08
CA ALA A 170 -17.15 -1.31 3.96
C ALA A 170 -16.54 -2.62 4.46
N GLY A 171 -16.55 -3.66 3.62
CA GLY A 171 -15.82 -4.90 3.87
C GLY A 171 -14.31 -4.65 3.86
N HIS A 172 -13.68 -4.77 2.69
CA HIS A 172 -12.25 -4.48 2.57
C HIS A 172 -12.00 -3.02 2.19
N ILE A 173 -11.12 -2.34 2.91
CA ILE A 173 -10.73 -0.95 2.66
C ILE A 173 -9.28 -0.94 2.18
N CYS A 174 -9.09 -0.67 0.89
CA CYS A 174 -7.84 -0.89 0.18
C CYS A 174 -7.21 0.44 -0.27
N CYS A 175 -6.10 0.83 0.36
CA CYS A 175 -5.33 2.02 -0.01
C CYS A 175 -4.34 1.69 -1.14
N ILE A 176 -4.73 1.92 -2.40
CA ILE A 176 -4.01 1.46 -3.60
C ILE A 176 -3.54 2.58 -4.53
N GLY A 177 -3.89 3.84 -4.25
CA GLY A 177 -3.31 5.03 -4.89
C GLY A 177 -3.28 4.96 -6.42
N ALA A 178 -2.07 4.85 -6.99
CA ALA A 178 -1.81 4.90 -8.44
C ALA A 178 -2.47 3.79 -9.27
N VAL A 179 -3.04 2.76 -8.64
CA VAL A 179 -3.81 1.73 -9.36
C VAL A 179 -4.96 2.34 -10.15
N PHE A 180 -5.56 3.42 -9.65
CA PHE A 180 -6.65 4.13 -10.35
C PHE A 180 -6.18 4.60 -11.72
N ASP A 181 -5.01 5.24 -11.80
CA ASP A 181 -4.46 5.75 -13.05
C ASP A 181 -4.07 4.63 -14.03
N PHE A 182 -3.57 3.51 -13.51
CA PHE A 182 -3.23 2.35 -14.34
C PHE A 182 -4.47 1.65 -14.89
N TYR A 183 -5.50 1.51 -14.07
CA TYR A 183 -6.74 0.84 -14.47
C TYR A 183 -7.57 1.72 -15.41
N ALA A 184 -7.68 3.02 -15.13
CA ALA A 184 -8.30 4.00 -16.02
C ALA A 184 -7.54 4.17 -17.37
N GLY A 185 -6.28 3.74 -17.42
CA GLY A 185 -5.43 3.91 -18.61
C GLY A 185 -4.90 5.33 -18.81
N THR A 186 -5.06 6.22 -17.83
CA THR A 186 -4.49 7.58 -17.84
C THR A 186 -2.97 7.55 -17.70
N VAL A 187 -2.43 6.50 -17.07
CA VAL A 187 -0.99 6.23 -16.99
C VAL A 187 -0.71 4.79 -17.43
N LYS A 188 0.26 4.60 -18.32
CA LYS A 188 0.69 3.27 -18.74
C LYS A 188 1.55 2.63 -17.65
N ARG A 189 1.14 1.48 -17.12
CA ARG A 189 1.98 0.66 -16.21
C ARG A 189 3.19 0.08 -16.95
N ALA A 190 4.26 -0.25 -16.22
CA ALA A 190 5.41 -0.94 -16.80
C ALA A 190 5.00 -2.30 -17.41
N PRO A 191 5.62 -2.76 -18.50
CA PRO A 191 5.41 -4.10 -19.04
C PRO A 191 5.70 -5.20 -18.01
N GLY A 192 5.00 -6.34 -18.13
CA GLY A 192 5.12 -7.46 -17.18
C GLY A 192 6.56 -7.92 -16.94
N TRP A 193 7.37 -8.04 -17.99
CA TRP A 193 8.77 -8.43 -17.87
C TRP A 193 9.60 -7.46 -17.01
N MET A 194 9.34 -6.14 -17.11
CA MET A 194 10.01 -5.12 -16.28
C MET A 194 9.56 -5.22 -14.83
N ILE A 195 8.28 -5.50 -14.58
CA ILE A 195 7.74 -5.69 -13.22
C ILE A 195 8.39 -6.92 -12.57
N SER A 196 8.52 -8.02 -13.34
CA SER A 196 9.09 -9.29 -12.86
C SER A 196 10.56 -9.18 -12.46
N ILE A 197 11.35 -8.38 -13.19
CA ILE A 197 12.76 -8.11 -12.83
C ILE A 197 12.94 -6.94 -11.85
N GLY A 198 11.85 -6.33 -11.36
CA GLY A 198 11.91 -5.23 -10.39
C GLY A 198 12.26 -3.85 -10.96
N MET A 199 12.19 -3.66 -12.28
CA MET A 199 12.51 -2.41 -13.00
C MET A 199 11.31 -1.45 -13.16
N GLU A 200 10.18 -1.69 -12.49
CA GLU A 200 9.01 -0.81 -12.57
C GLU A 200 9.33 0.64 -12.14
N TRP A 201 10.20 0.82 -11.14
CA TRP A 201 10.62 2.16 -10.70
C TRP A 201 11.36 2.93 -11.80
N PHE A 202 12.21 2.25 -12.57
CA PHE A 202 12.98 2.86 -13.66
C PHE A 202 12.05 3.27 -14.80
N TYR A 203 11.11 2.40 -15.18
CA TYR A 203 10.09 2.73 -16.16
C TYR A 203 9.29 3.98 -15.76
N ARG A 204 8.86 4.06 -14.50
CA ARG A 204 8.16 5.25 -13.95
C ARG A 204 9.03 6.50 -13.96
N LEU A 205 10.32 6.38 -13.66
CA LEU A 205 11.27 7.49 -13.73
C LEU A 205 11.37 8.05 -15.16
N VAL A 206 11.47 7.17 -16.16
CA VAL A 206 11.55 7.57 -17.57
C VAL A 206 10.24 8.20 -18.06
N LYS A 207 9.09 7.68 -17.63
CA LYS A 207 7.78 8.20 -18.05
C LYS A 207 7.38 9.49 -17.36
N GLU A 208 7.81 9.69 -16.12
CA GLU A 208 7.42 10.85 -15.31
C GLU A 208 8.63 11.49 -14.61
N PRO A 209 9.68 11.91 -15.34
CA PRO A 209 10.96 12.28 -14.75
C PRO A 209 10.82 13.42 -13.75
N LYS A 210 10.05 14.48 -14.09
CA LYS A 210 9.80 15.63 -13.20
C LYS A 210 9.15 15.24 -11.87
N ARG A 211 8.24 14.25 -11.87
CA ARG A 211 7.51 13.80 -10.69
C ARG A 211 8.30 12.78 -9.87
N MET A 212 9.03 11.89 -10.54
CA MET A 212 9.61 10.68 -9.94
C MET A 212 11.10 10.81 -9.56
N TRP A 213 11.86 11.76 -10.11
CA TRP A 213 13.31 11.84 -9.86
C TRP A 213 13.67 12.00 -8.39
N ARG A 214 13.00 12.91 -7.66
CA ARG A 214 13.23 13.09 -6.21
C ARG A 214 12.84 11.82 -5.46
N ARG A 215 11.70 11.22 -5.82
CA ARG A 215 11.17 10.02 -5.15
C ARG A 215 12.13 8.84 -5.27
N TYR A 216 12.75 8.64 -6.43
CA TYR A 216 13.64 7.49 -6.65
C TYR A 216 15.10 7.77 -6.34
N LEU A 217 15.69 8.88 -6.82
CA LEU A 217 17.11 9.13 -6.61
C LEU A 217 17.39 9.53 -5.16
N ILE A 218 16.66 10.51 -4.64
CA ILE A 218 16.84 10.97 -3.25
C ILE A 218 16.13 10.01 -2.28
N GLY A 219 14.92 9.56 -2.62
CA GLY A 219 14.17 8.65 -1.75
C GLY A 219 14.85 7.29 -1.60
N ASN A 220 15.31 6.64 -2.67
CA ASN A 220 15.91 5.31 -2.52
C ASN A 220 17.28 5.37 -1.81
N THR A 221 18.06 6.45 -1.98
CA THR A 221 19.32 6.63 -1.25
C THR A 221 19.07 6.81 0.26
N LEU A 222 18.06 7.62 0.63
CA LEU A 222 17.62 7.74 2.03
C LEU A 222 17.12 6.40 2.58
N PHE A 223 16.32 5.67 1.81
CA PHE A 223 15.82 4.34 2.19
C PHE A 223 16.97 3.39 2.50
N ILE A 224 17.94 3.25 1.59
CA ILE A 224 19.12 2.40 1.78
C ILE A 224 19.88 2.81 3.04
N LYS A 225 20.10 4.11 3.26
CA LYS A 225 20.78 4.62 4.47
C LYS A 225 20.05 4.20 5.74
N HIS A 226 18.71 4.29 5.78
CA HIS A 226 17.92 3.84 6.92
C HIS A 226 18.04 2.33 7.17
N ILE A 227 17.95 1.52 6.12
CA ILE A 227 18.08 0.05 6.22
C ILE A 227 19.49 -0.35 6.70
N LEU A 228 20.55 0.27 6.18
CA LEU A 228 21.92 -0.01 6.63
C LEU A 228 22.13 0.38 8.09
N LYS A 229 21.61 1.54 8.52
CA LYS A 229 21.65 1.96 9.93
C LYS A 229 20.96 0.93 10.82
N GLU A 230 19.78 0.46 10.42
CA GLU A 230 19.03 -0.55 11.16
C GLU A 230 19.79 -1.88 11.26
N LYS A 231 20.43 -2.34 10.17
CA LYS A 231 21.26 -3.54 10.19
C LYS A 231 22.45 -3.42 11.14
N LEU A 232 23.13 -2.27 11.14
CA LEU A 232 24.26 -2.02 12.03
C LEU A 232 23.87 -2.03 13.51
N VAL A 233 22.73 -1.41 13.84
CA VAL A 233 22.18 -1.45 15.22
C VAL A 233 21.85 -2.89 15.63
N ALA A 234 21.18 -3.65 14.76
CA ALA A 234 20.86 -5.06 15.02
C ALA A 234 22.12 -5.91 15.25
N LEU A 235 23.16 -5.73 14.43
CA LEU A 235 24.44 -6.43 14.58
C LEU A 235 25.18 -6.04 15.87
N TYR A 236 25.13 -4.76 16.25
CA TYR A 236 25.73 -4.27 17.49
C TYR A 236 25.05 -4.89 18.71
N HIS A 237 23.71 -4.90 18.76
CA HIS A 237 22.97 -5.57 19.84
C HIS A 237 23.22 -7.08 19.87
N TYR A 238 23.25 -7.75 18.71
CA TYR A 238 23.55 -9.18 18.63
C TYR A 238 24.94 -9.53 19.19
N LYS A 239 25.96 -8.72 18.90
CA LYS A 239 27.33 -8.93 19.45
C LYS A 239 27.40 -8.73 20.96
N ASN A 240 26.64 -7.78 21.51
CA ASN A 240 26.71 -7.42 22.93
C ASN A 240 25.80 -8.23 23.85
N THR A 241 24.88 -9.03 23.30
CA THR A 241 23.93 -9.85 24.07
C THR A 241 24.23 -11.35 24.01
N ARG A 242 25.24 -11.80 23.25
CA ARG A 242 25.70 -13.19 23.33
C ARG A 242 26.33 -13.46 24.71
N PRO A 243 25.93 -14.52 25.44
CA PRO A 243 26.72 -14.98 26.58
C PRO A 243 28.13 -15.32 26.07
N ARG A 244 29.15 -14.78 26.74
CA ARG A 244 30.52 -15.25 26.51
C ARG A 244 30.53 -16.73 26.87
N VAL A 245 30.71 -17.60 25.87
CA VAL A 245 31.02 -19.00 26.12
C VAL A 245 32.39 -18.99 26.81
N VAL A 246 32.39 -19.05 28.13
CA VAL A 246 33.59 -19.34 28.91
C VAL A 246 33.83 -20.82 28.70
N PHE A 247 34.73 -21.16 27.78
CA PHE A 247 35.39 -22.47 27.83
C PHE A 247 36.17 -22.49 29.14
N ARG A 248 35.60 -23.09 30.18
CA ARG A 248 36.38 -23.57 31.31
C ARG A 248 37.07 -24.83 30.80
N ASP A 249 38.38 -24.70 30.60
CA ASP A 249 39.25 -25.82 30.29
C ASP A 249 39.04 -26.94 31.31
N LEU A 250 38.77 -28.14 30.79
CA LEU A 250 38.84 -29.39 31.53
C LEU A 250 40.32 -29.68 31.81
N LEU A 251 40.71 -29.54 33.08
CA LEU A 251 41.87 -30.19 33.70
C LEU A 251 41.42 -30.79 35.04
#